data_AF-E0U7U3-F1
#
_entry.id   AF-E0U7U3-F1
#
_cell.length_a   1.000
_cell.length_b   1.000
_cell.length_c   1.000
_cell.angle_alpha   90.00
_cell.angle_beta   90.00
_cell.angle_gamma   90.00
#
_symmetry.space_group_name_H-M   'P 1'
#
loop_
_entity.id
_entity.type
_entity.pdbx_description
1 polymer ?
#
loop_
_entity_poly.entity_id
_entity_poly.type
_entity_poly.pdbx_seq_one_letter_code
_entity_poly.pdbx_strand_id
1 'polypeptide(L)'
;MATVSRKILKPHSFTEGNQTYLIRLPDIYDGNGSTIGAALGIKKLADNYEPKAGDISISVCEGQKQGKLVKMRISYLQGTKKKNSIITCPVDKAATAVTQILSKNFEGNNIVGAGFPRRRRRG
;
A
#
# COMPACT_ATOMS: atom_id res chain seq x y z
N MET A 1 11.05 -25.98 -11.49
CA MET A 1 11.52 -25.09 -10.39
C MET A 1 10.70 -23.80 -10.44
N ALA A 2 9.76 -23.61 -9.52
CA ALA A 2 9.02 -22.34 -9.43
C ALA A 2 9.92 -21.31 -8.74
N THR A 3 10.49 -20.39 -9.50
CA THR A 3 11.26 -19.25 -8.97
C THR A 3 10.33 -18.43 -8.11
N VAL A 4 10.40 -18.61 -6.79
CA VAL A 4 9.75 -17.73 -5.81
C VAL A 4 10.49 -16.40 -5.91
N SER A 5 10.01 -15.51 -6.78
CA SER A 5 10.48 -14.13 -6.87
C SER A 5 10.19 -13.48 -5.51
N ARG A 6 11.22 -13.44 -4.64
CA ARG A 6 11.15 -12.72 -3.37
C ARG A 6 10.95 -11.26 -3.73
N LYS A 7 9.71 -10.75 -3.58
CA LYS A 7 9.41 -9.33 -3.76
C LYS A 7 10.38 -8.53 -2.90
N ILE A 8 11.28 -7.78 -3.54
CA ILE A 8 12.26 -6.94 -2.86
C ILE A 8 11.48 -5.87 -2.11
N LEU A 9 11.58 -5.90 -0.78
CA LEU A 9 10.96 -4.89 0.07
C LEU A 9 11.83 -3.63 0.05
N LYS A 10 11.20 -2.51 -0.28
CA LYS A 10 11.82 -1.19 -0.32
C LYS A 10 11.37 -0.35 0.88
N PRO A 11 12.21 0.56 1.38
CA PRO A 11 11.84 1.45 2.47
C PRO A 11 10.77 2.45 1.98
N HIS A 12 9.72 2.60 2.78
CA HIS A 12 8.64 3.55 2.57
C HIS A 12 8.33 4.25 3.90
N SER A 13 7.70 5.41 3.81
CA SER A 13 7.19 6.14 4.96
C SER A 13 5.72 6.47 4.78
N PHE A 14 5.03 6.64 5.90
CA PHE A 14 3.75 7.31 5.95
C PHE A 14 3.70 8.18 7.20
N THR A 15 2.81 9.16 7.20
CA THR A 15 2.66 10.10 8.30
C THR A 15 1.24 10.00 8.82
N GLU A 16 1.11 9.84 10.13
CA GLU A 16 -0.18 9.80 10.83
C GLU A 16 -0.09 10.82 11.98
N GLY A 17 -0.93 11.87 11.91
CA GLY A 17 -0.81 13.02 12.81
C GLY A 17 0.55 13.73 12.65
N ASN A 18 1.29 13.86 13.76
CA ASN A 18 2.63 14.47 13.77
C ASN A 18 3.77 13.44 13.75
N GLN A 19 3.45 12.14 13.60
CA GLN A 19 4.45 11.08 13.65
C GLN A 19 4.70 10.49 12.27
N THR A 20 5.97 10.33 11.91
CA THR A 20 6.39 9.59 10.71
C THR A 20 6.73 8.16 11.07
N TYR A 21 6.14 7.22 10.34
CA TYR A 21 6.39 5.80 10.48
C TYR A 21 7.16 5.29 9.28
N LEU A 22 8.20 4.49 9.55
CA LEU A 22 9.02 3.84 8.53
C LEU A 22 8.59 2.39 8.41
N ILE A 23 8.29 1.96 7.18
CA ILE A 23 7.81 0.62 6.87
C ILE A 23 8.49 0.05 5.63
N ARG A 24 8.66 -1.26 5.59
CA ARG A 24 9.19 -1.97 4.41
C ARG A 24 8.03 -2.59 3.63
N LEU A 25 7.88 -2.16 2.37
CA LEU A 25 6.80 -2.59 1.49
C LEU A 25 7.35 -2.97 0.11
N PRO A 26 6.66 -3.85 -0.64
CA PRO A 26 6.99 -4.11 -2.03
C PRO A 26 6.92 -2.83 -2.87
N ASP A 27 7.74 -2.74 -3.92
CA ASP A 27 7.79 -1.58 -4.83
C ASP A 27 6.62 -1.54 -5.83
N ILE A 28 5.39 -1.57 -5.31
CA ILE A 28 4.12 -1.59 -6.06
C ILE A 28 3.31 -0.30 -5.91
N TYR A 29 3.84 0.67 -5.15
CA TYR A 29 3.12 1.91 -4.83
C TYR A 29 3.45 3.02 -5.82
N ASP A 30 4.74 3.28 -6.00
CA ASP A 30 5.29 4.25 -6.96
C ASP A 30 6.31 3.60 -7.92
N GLY A 31 6.39 2.27 -7.90
CA GLY A 31 7.27 1.45 -8.75
C GLY A 31 6.50 0.67 -9.81
N ASN A 32 7.23 0.19 -10.84
CA ASN A 32 6.72 -0.69 -11.89
C ASN A 32 5.45 -0.16 -12.61
N GLY A 33 5.40 1.14 -12.91
CA GLY A 33 4.25 1.76 -13.58
C GLY A 33 3.02 1.95 -12.69
N SER A 34 3.19 1.87 -11.38
CA SER A 34 2.15 2.18 -10.39
C SER A 34 2.21 3.63 -9.95
N THR A 35 1.05 4.27 -9.73
CA THR A 35 0.94 5.69 -9.36
C THR A 35 0.03 5.90 -8.14
N ILE A 36 0.03 4.92 -7.23
CA ILE A 36 -0.89 4.86 -6.09
C ILE A 36 -0.28 5.36 -4.78
N GLY A 37 1.04 5.47 -4.64
CA GLY A 37 1.68 5.81 -3.35
C GLY A 37 1.15 7.13 -2.77
N ALA A 38 1.14 8.19 -3.57
CA ALA A 38 0.62 9.50 -3.16
C ALA A 38 -0.84 9.46 -2.70
N ALA A 39 -1.71 8.72 -3.41
CA ALA A 39 -3.13 8.58 -3.07
C ALA A 39 -3.35 7.78 -1.77
N LEU A 40 -2.38 6.95 -1.40
CA LEU A 40 -2.39 6.14 -0.19
C LEU A 40 -1.65 6.83 0.97
N GLY A 41 -1.03 7.99 0.76
CA GLY A 41 -0.17 8.63 1.76
C GLY A 41 1.10 7.82 2.07
N ILE A 42 1.51 6.95 1.15
CA ILE A 42 2.74 6.16 1.27
C ILE A 42 3.78 6.78 0.33
N LYS A 43 4.93 7.13 0.88
CA LYS A 43 6.04 7.70 0.12
C LYS A 43 7.21 6.73 0.10
N LYS A 44 7.67 6.36 -1.09
CA LYS A 44 8.92 5.61 -1.25
C LYS A 44 10.10 6.44 -0.76
N LEU A 45 10.95 5.81 0.04
CA LEU A 45 12.20 6.40 0.52
C LEU A 45 13.36 5.95 -0.38
N ALA A 46 14.42 6.74 -0.39
CA ALA A 46 15.66 6.35 -1.06
C ALA A 46 16.27 5.13 -0.37
N ASP A 47 17.01 4.31 -1.11
CA ASP A 47 17.64 3.09 -0.56
C ASP A 47 18.67 3.41 0.53
N ASN A 48 19.24 4.61 0.52
CA ASN A 48 20.20 5.14 1.50
C ASN A 48 19.55 6.07 2.54
N TYR A 49 18.24 6.00 2.74
CA TYR A 49 17.56 6.87 3.70
C TYR A 49 17.99 6.57 5.14
N GLU A 50 18.44 7.61 5.84
CA GLU A 50 18.72 7.56 7.27
C GLU A 50 17.49 8.04 8.07
N PRO A 51 16.98 7.23 9.01
CA PRO A 51 15.91 7.64 9.92
C PRO A 51 16.27 8.90 10.68
N LYS A 52 15.35 9.87 10.72
CA LYS A 52 15.50 11.09 11.52
C LYS A 52 15.09 10.84 12.97
N ALA A 53 15.53 11.73 13.86
CA ALA A 53 15.07 11.73 15.25
C ALA A 53 13.54 11.87 15.30
N GLY A 54 12.87 10.89 15.91
CA GLY A 54 11.41 10.82 15.99
C GLY A 54 10.75 9.92 14.94
N ASP A 55 11.47 9.38 13.96
CA ASP A 55 10.90 8.38 13.06
C ASP A 55 10.71 7.04 13.78
N ILE A 56 9.52 6.45 13.66
CA ILE A 56 9.20 5.15 14.28
C ILE A 56 9.24 4.06 13.21
N SER A 57 10.21 3.15 13.32
CA SER A 57 10.24 1.94 12.49
C SER A 57 9.23 0.92 12.99
N ILE A 58 8.29 0.51 12.13
CA ILE A 58 7.30 -0.52 12.45
C ILE A 58 7.21 -1.55 11.33
N SER A 59 6.94 -2.81 11.68
CA SER A 59 6.58 -3.80 10.68
C SER A 59 5.14 -3.60 10.19
N VAL A 60 4.83 -4.09 8.99
CA VAL A 60 3.45 -4.08 8.46
C VAL A 60 2.49 -4.82 9.39
N CYS A 61 2.95 -5.90 10.02
CA CYS A 61 2.14 -6.69 10.95
C CYS A 61 1.84 -5.91 12.24
N GLU A 62 2.83 -5.23 12.82
CA GLU A 62 2.63 -4.39 14.00
C GLU A 62 1.74 -3.20 13.68
N GLY A 63 1.95 -2.51 12.56
CA GLY A 63 1.10 -1.42 12.14
C GLY A 63 -0.36 -1.84 11.95
N GLN A 64 -0.61 -3.06 11.48
CA GLN A 64 -1.96 -3.63 11.40
C GLN A 64 -2.55 -3.96 12.79
N LYS A 65 -1.75 -4.53 13.69
CA LYS A 65 -2.18 -4.83 15.08
C LYS A 65 -2.49 -3.56 15.87
N GLN A 66 -1.71 -2.51 15.66
CA GLN A 66 -1.88 -1.20 16.30
C GLN A 66 -2.97 -0.35 15.66
N GLY A 67 -3.62 -0.82 14.59
CA GLY A 67 -4.68 -0.08 13.91
C GLY A 67 -4.20 1.12 13.09
N LYS A 68 -2.90 1.19 12.77
CA LYS A 68 -2.30 2.25 11.95
C LYS A 68 -2.38 1.96 10.46
N LEU A 69 -2.33 0.68 10.11
CA LEU A 69 -2.37 0.19 8.74
C LEU A 69 -3.57 -0.73 8.53
N VAL A 70 -4.22 -0.61 7.39
CA VAL A 70 -5.33 -1.48 6.97
C VAL A 70 -5.03 -2.10 5.62
N LYS A 71 -5.57 -3.31 5.41
CA LYS A 71 -5.54 -3.98 4.10
C LYS A 71 -6.69 -3.47 3.24
N MET A 72 -6.36 -2.98 2.06
CA MET A 72 -7.32 -2.59 1.04
C MET A 72 -7.23 -3.54 -0.15
N ARG A 73 -8.38 -3.92 -0.69
CA ARG A 73 -8.46 -4.68 -1.94
C ARG A 73 -8.61 -3.70 -3.09
N ILE A 74 -7.79 -3.86 -4.11
CA ILE A 74 -7.90 -3.15 -5.38
C ILE A 74 -8.27 -4.12 -6.48
N SER A 75 -9.02 -3.64 -7.47
CA SER A 75 -9.37 -4.35 -8.68
C SER A 75 -8.83 -3.58 -9.88
N TYR A 76 -8.14 -4.25 -10.79
CA TYR A 76 -7.53 -3.64 -11.96
C TYR A 76 -7.75 -4.50 -13.22
N LEU A 77 -7.70 -3.87 -14.39
CA LEU A 77 -7.85 -4.56 -15.68
C LEU A 77 -6.49 -4.93 -16.24
N GLN A 78 -6.22 -6.24 -16.35
CA GLN A 78 -5.06 -6.74 -17.07
C GLN A 78 -5.53 -7.28 -18.42
N GLY A 79 -5.37 -6.48 -19.46
CA GLY A 79 -6.01 -6.71 -20.76
C GLY A 79 -7.53 -6.70 -20.60
N THR A 80 -8.19 -7.79 -20.98
CA THR A 80 -9.65 -7.94 -20.87
C THR A 80 -10.12 -8.52 -19.53
N LYS A 81 -9.20 -8.96 -18.66
CA LYS A 81 -9.55 -9.66 -17.41
C LYS A 81 -9.41 -8.75 -16.20
N LYS A 82 -10.43 -8.75 -15.33
CA LYS A 82 -10.38 -8.08 -14.03
C LYS A 82 -9.59 -8.95 -13.04
N LYS A 83 -8.52 -8.40 -12.49
CA LYS A 83 -7.71 -8.99 -11.41
C LYS A 83 -7.87 -8.20 -10.13
N ASN A 84 -7.48 -8.82 -9.02
CA ASN A 84 -7.55 -8.22 -7.70
C ASN A 84 -6.22 -8.38 -6.99
N SER A 85 -5.82 -7.34 -6.26
CA SER A 85 -4.64 -7.35 -5.40
C SER A 85 -4.97 -6.78 -4.02
N ILE A 86 -4.19 -7.17 -3.02
CA ILE A 86 -4.27 -6.61 -1.67
C ILE A 86 -3.07 -5.69 -1.48
N ILE A 87 -3.36 -4.47 -1.08
CA ILE A 87 -2.37 -3.46 -0.73
C ILE A 87 -2.60 -3.00 0.71
N THR A 88 -1.61 -2.33 1.28
CA THR A 88 -1.70 -1.76 2.63
C THR A 88 -1.80 -0.26 2.52
N CYS A 89 -2.64 0.36 3.34
CA CYS A 89 -2.72 1.80 3.45
C CYS A 89 -2.81 2.24 4.92
N PRO A 90 -2.33 3.45 5.26
CA PRO A 90 -2.63 4.11 6.52
C PRO A 90 -4.15 4.26 6.73
N VAL A 91 -4.58 4.10 7.98
CA VAL A 91 -6.01 4.16 8.34
C VAL A 91 -6.59 5.57 8.19
N ASP A 92 -5.80 6.60 8.47
CA ASP A 92 -6.20 8.01 8.29
C ASP A 92 -6.49 8.35 6.82
N LYS A 93 -5.76 7.74 5.88
CA LYS A 93 -5.95 7.91 4.44
C LYS A 93 -6.91 6.90 3.84
N ALA A 94 -7.40 5.92 4.60
CA ALA A 94 -8.22 4.82 4.08
C ALA A 94 -9.49 5.31 3.37
N ALA A 95 -10.21 6.28 3.94
CA ALA A 95 -11.44 6.81 3.35
C ALA A 95 -11.21 7.54 2.02
N THR A 96 -10.16 8.37 1.95
CA THR A 96 -9.81 9.13 0.74
C THR A 96 -9.11 8.26 -0.30
N ALA A 97 -8.36 7.25 0.13
CA ALA A 97 -7.66 6.32 -0.74
C ALA A 97 -8.61 5.61 -1.70
N VAL A 98 -9.76 5.14 -1.22
CA VAL A 98 -10.73 4.39 -2.04
C VAL A 98 -11.17 5.17 -3.27
N THR A 99 -11.35 6.48 -3.16
CA THR A 99 -11.76 7.34 -4.29
C THR A 99 -10.57 7.80 -5.11
N GLN A 100 -9.45 8.16 -4.47
CA GLN A 100 -8.28 8.73 -5.15
C GLN A 100 -7.49 7.73 -5.99
N ILE A 101 -7.56 6.44 -5.67
CA ILE A 101 -6.87 5.40 -6.46
C ILE A 101 -7.70 4.96 -7.68
N LEU A 102 -8.98 5.33 -7.75
CA LEU A 102 -9.77 5.09 -8.97
C LEU A 102 -9.14 5.90 -10.10
N SER A 103 -9.02 5.28 -11.28
CA SER A 103 -8.32 5.87 -12.43
C SER A 103 -6.80 6.05 -12.27
N LYS A 104 -6.19 5.49 -11.21
CA LYS A 104 -4.72 5.35 -11.11
C LYS A 104 -4.27 4.03 -11.71
N ASN A 105 -2.95 3.91 -11.87
CA ASN A 105 -2.33 2.72 -12.44
C ASN A 105 -1.71 1.88 -11.32
N PHE A 106 -1.83 0.56 -11.46
CA PHE A 106 -1.21 -0.44 -10.62
C PHE A 106 -0.51 -1.48 -11.49
N GLU A 107 0.81 -1.60 -11.37
CA GLU A 107 1.64 -2.49 -12.19
C GLU A 107 1.38 -2.29 -13.70
N GLY A 108 1.21 -1.04 -14.14
CA GLY A 108 0.89 -0.68 -15.53
C GLY A 108 -0.56 -0.91 -15.96
N ASN A 109 -1.45 -1.28 -15.03
CA ASN A 109 -2.87 -1.58 -15.32
C ASN A 109 -3.79 -0.57 -14.65
N ASN A 110 -4.91 -0.24 -15.31
CA ASN A 110 -5.87 0.72 -14.77
C ASN A 110 -6.69 0.10 -13.62
N ILE A 111 -6.76 0.83 -12.50
CA ILE A 111 -7.60 0.47 -11.35
C ILE A 111 -9.05 0.82 -11.67
N VAL A 112 -9.93 -0.18 -11.55
CA VAL A 112 -11.38 -0.07 -11.80
C VAL A 112 -12.22 -0.22 -10.54
N GLY A 113 -11.59 -0.48 -9.39
CA GLY A 113 -12.31 -0.57 -8.13
C GLY A 113 -11.39 -0.67 -6.93
N ALA A 114 -11.87 -0.18 -5.80
CA ALA A 114 -11.17 -0.23 -4.52
C ALA A 114 -12.18 -0.47 -3.41
N GLY A 115 -11.76 -1.17 -2.35
CA GLY A 115 -12.59 -1.34 -1.18
C GLY A 115 -11.93 -2.15 -0.08
N PHE A 116 -12.45 -2.02 1.12
CA PHE A 116 -11.97 -2.78 2.27
C PHE A 116 -12.60 -4.18 2.27
N PRO A 117 -11.83 -5.24 2.55
CA PRO A 117 -12.37 -6.58 2.69
C PRO A 117 -13.46 -6.62 3.77
N ARG A 118 -14.71 -6.82 3.34
CA ARG A 118 -15.85 -6.93 4.26
C ARG A 118 -15.70 -8.23 5.06
N ARG A 119 -15.66 -8.14 6.39
CA ARG A 119 -15.64 -9.31 7.28
C ARG A 119 -16.95 -10.06 7.06
N ARG A 120 -16.91 -11.24 6.41
CA ARG A 120 -18.10 -12.09 6.28
C ARG A 120 -18.52 -12.49 7.70
N ARG A 121 -19.64 -11.96 8.17
CA ARG A 121 -20.31 -12.50 9.35
C ARG A 121 -20.79 -13.89 8.94
N ARG A 122 -20.18 -14.94 9.49
CA ARG A 122 -20.81 -16.26 9.51
C ARG A 122 -21.96 -16.11 10.51
N GLY A 123 -23.15 -15.85 10.00
CA GLY A 123 -24.38 -16.13 10.73
C GLY A 123 -24.60 -17.64 10.76
#